data_AF-A0A6G3WXN1-F1
#
_entry.id   AF-A0A6G3WXN1-F1
#
_cell.length_a   1.000
_cell.length_b   1.000
_cell.length_c   1.000
_cell.angle_alpha   90.00
_cell.angle_beta   90.00
_cell.angle_gamma   90.00
#
_symmetry.space_group_name_H-M   'P 1'
#
loop_
_entity.id
_entity.type
_entity.pdbx_description
1 polymer ?
#
loop_
_entity_poly.entity_id
_entity_poly.type
_entity_poly.pdbx_seq_one_letter_code
_entity_poly.pdbx_strand_id
1 'polypeptide(L)'
;PATGQIRLTWEASTDDKGVAGYDVYANNALLTSVAGDVTTYTDTRPAGQGVSYFVRARDAAGNVSADSDTVTRDGDTGDTQAPTAPSALAYTEPSSGSIKLTWG
;
A
#
# COMPACT_ATOMS: atom_id res chain seq x y z
N PRO A 1 -10.12 -1.76 -1.05
CA PRO A 1 -9.24 -2.06 -2.21
C PRO A 1 -8.74 -3.50 -2.08
N ALA A 2 -8.46 -4.19 -3.18
CA ALA A 2 -7.83 -5.51 -3.12
C ALA A 2 -6.33 -5.40 -2.74
N THR A 3 -5.68 -6.50 -2.38
CA THR A 3 -4.23 -6.54 -2.14
C THR A 3 -3.48 -5.93 -3.33
N GLY A 4 -2.57 -5.00 -3.06
CA GLY A 4 -1.83 -4.28 -4.10
C GLY A 4 -2.58 -3.09 -4.73
N GLN A 5 -3.75 -2.71 -4.23
CA GLN A 5 -4.43 -1.47 -4.62
C GLN A 5 -4.41 -0.44 -3.49
N ILE A 6 -4.22 0.81 -3.85
CA ILE A 6 -4.30 1.96 -2.95
C ILE A 6 -5.37 2.89 -3.50
N ARG A 7 -6.41 3.14 -2.69
CA ARG A 7 -7.44 4.11 -3.05
C ARG A 7 -7.16 5.42 -2.34
N LEU A 8 -6.95 6.46 -3.12
CA LEU A 8 -6.84 7.84 -2.69
C LEU A 8 -8.21 8.50 -2.79
N THR A 9 -8.54 9.28 -1.77
CA THR A 9 -9.73 10.14 -1.72
C THR A 9 -9.32 11.46 -1.09
N TRP A 10 -9.73 12.57 -1.69
CA TRP A 10 -9.46 13.91 -1.18
C TRP A 10 -10.72 14.76 -1.21
N GLU A 11 -10.74 15.84 -0.44
CA GLU A 11 -11.84 16.81 -0.50
C GLU A 11 -11.64 17.75 -1.69
N ALA A 12 -12.75 18.20 -2.29
CA ALA A 12 -12.68 19.16 -3.39
C ALA A 12 -12.09 20.48 -2.88
N SER A 13 -11.08 21.00 -3.57
CA SER A 13 -10.54 22.33 -3.31
C SER A 13 -11.57 23.41 -3.63
N THR A 14 -11.65 24.44 -2.78
CA THR A 14 -12.73 25.44 -2.74
C THR A 14 -12.50 26.69 -3.58
N ASP A 15 -11.53 26.72 -4.50
CA ASP A 15 -11.21 27.98 -5.19
C ASP A 15 -12.37 28.50 -6.05
N ASP A 16 -12.67 29.80 -5.89
CA ASP A 16 -13.84 30.53 -6.38
C ASP A 16 -13.92 30.63 -7.92
N LYS A 17 -12.87 30.18 -8.63
CA LYS A 17 -12.79 30.16 -10.10
C LYS A 17 -12.97 28.79 -10.74
N GLY A 18 -13.16 27.76 -9.92
CA GLY A 18 -13.36 26.38 -10.37
C GLY A 18 -12.04 25.65 -10.62
N VAL A 19 -11.89 24.51 -9.96
CA VAL A 19 -10.79 23.58 -10.19
C VAL A 19 -10.99 22.92 -11.54
N ALA A 20 -10.01 23.01 -12.44
CA ALA A 20 -10.04 22.33 -13.73
C ALA A 20 -9.56 20.87 -13.62
N GLY A 21 -8.70 20.57 -12.64
CA GLY A 21 -8.21 19.21 -12.41
C GLY A 21 -7.42 19.03 -11.12
N TYR A 22 -7.02 17.79 -10.88
CA TYR A 22 -6.10 17.43 -9.83
C TYR A 22 -4.93 16.63 -10.40
N ASP A 23 -3.71 17.05 -10.05
CA ASP A 23 -2.48 16.32 -10.35
C ASP A 23 -2.13 15.45 -9.14
N VAL A 24 -2.16 14.13 -9.34
CA VAL A 24 -1.84 13.13 -8.31
C VAL A 24 -0.37 12.74 -8.46
N TYR A 25 0.39 12.90 -7.40
CA TYR A 25 1.81 12.57 -7.37
C TYR A 25 2.06 11.32 -6.54
N ALA A 26 3.07 10.57 -6.94
CA ALA A 26 3.59 9.45 -6.18
C ALA A 26 5.12 9.48 -6.16
N ASN A 27 5.72 9.43 -4.98
CA ASN A 27 7.16 9.55 -4.78
C ASN A 27 7.75 10.77 -5.52
N ASN A 28 7.08 11.91 -5.40
CA ASN A 28 7.42 13.19 -6.05
C ASN A 28 7.39 13.20 -7.59
N ALA A 29 6.93 12.12 -8.24
CA ALA A 29 6.67 12.08 -9.66
C ALA A 29 5.18 12.22 -9.95
N LEU A 30 4.82 12.94 -11.02
CA LEU A 30 3.44 13.00 -11.48
C LEU A 30 3.00 11.60 -11.91
N LEU A 31 1.98 11.07 -11.22
CA LEU A 31 1.42 9.77 -11.53
C LEU A 31 0.30 9.90 -12.57
N THR A 32 -0.61 10.85 -12.36
CA THR A 32 -1.74 11.10 -13.26
C THR A 32 -2.34 12.48 -13.02
N SER A 33 -3.18 12.91 -13.96
CA SER A 33 -4.05 14.09 -13.83
C SER A 33 -5.51 13.65 -14.02
N VAL A 34 -6.40 14.12 -13.15
CA VAL A 34 -7.84 13.85 -13.23
C VAL A 34 -8.63 15.15 -13.35
N ALA A 35 -9.86 15.07 -13.82
CA ALA A 35 -10.75 16.23 -13.96
C ALA A 35 -11.13 16.82 -12.58
N GLY A 36 -11.52 18.10 -12.55
CA GLY A 36 -11.78 18.83 -11.31
C GLY A 36 -13.01 18.35 -10.52
N ASP A 37 -13.88 17.55 -11.13
CA ASP A 37 -15.00 16.87 -10.49
C ASP A 37 -14.62 15.49 -9.90
N VAL A 38 -13.39 15.02 -10.15
CA VAL A 38 -12.88 13.74 -9.66
C VAL A 38 -12.11 13.95 -8.36
N THR A 39 -12.59 13.33 -7.29
CA THR A 39 -11.98 13.39 -5.95
C THR A 39 -11.46 12.05 -5.45
N THR A 40 -11.31 11.08 -6.35
CA THR A 40 -10.80 9.75 -6.03
C THR A 40 -9.94 9.19 -7.15
N TYR A 41 -8.89 8.48 -6.78
CA TYR A 41 -8.03 7.75 -7.71
C TYR A 41 -7.59 6.43 -7.08
N THR A 42 -7.51 5.37 -7.88
CA THR A 42 -7.00 4.08 -7.42
C THR A 42 -5.71 3.74 -8.15
N ASP A 43 -4.63 3.62 -7.38
CA ASP A 43 -3.34 3.17 -7.88
C ASP A 43 -3.14 1.66 -7.63
N THR A 44 -2.47 0.98 -8.55
CA THR A 44 -2.14 -0.44 -8.43
C THR A 44 -0.63 -0.61 -8.37
N ARG A 45 -0.13 -1.09 -7.23
CA ARG A 45 1.30 -1.30 -6.96
C ARG A 45 1.53 -2.55 -6.11
N PRO A 46 2.66 -3.26 -6.29
CA PRO A 46 3.03 -4.39 -5.43
C PRO A 46 2.89 -4.03 -3.94
N ALA A 47 2.35 -4.94 -3.13
CA ALA A 47 2.12 -4.68 -1.71
C ALA A 47 3.42 -4.36 -0.95
N GLY A 48 4.54 -4.97 -1.34
CA GLY A 48 5.86 -4.72 -0.76
C GLY A 48 6.53 -3.41 -1.13
N GLN A 49 5.92 -2.59 -1.98
CA GLN A 49 6.50 -1.31 -2.37
C GLN A 49 6.01 -0.17 -1.46
N GLY A 50 6.94 0.50 -0.77
CA GLY A 50 6.64 1.76 -0.10
C GLY A 50 6.32 2.88 -1.10
N VAL A 51 5.32 3.70 -0.81
CA VAL A 51 4.93 4.81 -1.68
C VAL A 51 4.27 5.95 -0.91
N SER A 52 4.65 7.19 -1.23
CA SER A 52 4.05 8.41 -0.71
C SER A 52 3.28 9.15 -1.79
N TYR A 53 2.10 9.68 -1.46
CA TYR A 53 1.23 10.43 -2.37
C TYR A 53 0.88 11.80 -1.82
N PHE A 54 0.72 12.75 -2.73
CA PHE A 54 0.09 14.04 -2.49
C PHE A 54 -0.65 14.48 -3.76
N VAL A 55 -1.56 15.44 -3.62
CA VAL A 55 -2.38 15.96 -4.72
C VAL A 55 -2.22 17.47 -4.80
N ARG A 56 -2.22 18.01 -6.03
CA ARG A 56 -2.31 19.45 -6.30
C ARG A 56 -3.56 19.75 -7.11
N ALA A 57 -4.26 20.82 -6.78
CA ALA A 57 -5.33 21.35 -7.63
C ALA A 57 -4.73 22.23 -8.73
N ARG A 58 -5.37 22.23 -9.91
CA ARG A 58 -5.06 23.14 -11.00
C ARG A 58 -6.32 23.85 -11.48
N ASP A 59 -6.21 25.13 -11.78
CA ASP A 59 -7.31 25.90 -12.37
C ASP A 59 -7.24 25.91 -13.91
N ALA A 60 -8.27 26.47 -14.55
CA ALA A 60 -8.34 26.58 -16.01
C ALA A 60 -7.34 27.59 -16.60
N ALA A 61 -6.78 28.48 -15.78
CA ALA A 61 -5.76 29.45 -16.16
C ALA A 61 -4.33 28.89 -16.06
N GLY A 62 -4.17 27.67 -15.52
CA GLY A 62 -2.89 27.00 -15.36
C GLY A 62 -2.20 27.26 -14.02
N ASN A 63 -2.86 27.91 -13.05
CA ASN A 63 -2.34 28.03 -11.69
C ASN A 63 -2.46 26.68 -10.97
N VAL A 64 -1.46 26.38 -10.13
CA VAL A 64 -1.37 25.13 -9.37
C VAL A 64 -1.29 25.45 -7.88
N SER A 65 -2.02 24.70 -7.06
CA SER A 65 -2.00 24.86 -5.60
C SER A 65 -0.68 24.39 -4.97
N ALA A 66 -0.52 24.66 -3.67
CA ALA A 66 0.43 23.94 -2.83
C ALA A 66 0.08 22.43 -2.75
N ASP A 67 1.03 21.63 -2.27
CA ASP A 67 0.82 20.20 -1.99
C ASP A 67 -0.28 20.02 -0.92
N SER A 68 -1.11 18.99 -1.10
CA SER A 68 -1.92 18.45 0.00
C SER A 68 -1.03 17.84 1.10
N ASP A 69 -1.66 17.40 2.19
CA ASP A 69 -1.01 16.46 3.09
C ASP A 69 -0.49 15.23 2.34
N THR A 70 0.65 14.72 2.79
CA THR A 70 1.25 13.51 2.23
C THR A 70 0.76 12.28 2.98
N VAL A 71 0.30 11.27 2.22
CA VAL A 71 -0.06 9.96 2.77
C VAL A 71 0.93 8.91 2.27
N THR A 72 1.39 8.04 3.17
CA THR A 72 2.38 7.00 2.86
C THR A 72 1.79 5.62 3.12
N ARG A 73 1.96 4.71 2.15
CA ARG A 73 1.83 3.28 2.36
C ARG A 73 3.23 2.70 2.54
N ASP A 74 3.49 2.11 3.68
CA ASP A 74 4.70 1.31 3.88
C ASP A 74 4.62 0.00 3.08
N GLY A 75 5.76 -0.43 2.54
CA GLY A 75 5.83 -1.69 1.81
C GLY A 75 5.69 -2.87 2.77
N ASP A 76 4.79 -3.79 2.47
CA ASP A 76 4.69 -5.05 3.21
C ASP A 76 5.76 -6.04 2.70
N THR A 77 6.84 -6.21 3.46
CA THR A 77 7.89 -7.19 3.11
C THR A 77 7.45 -8.64 3.30
N GLY A 78 6.23 -8.87 3.81
CA GLY A 78 5.74 -10.19 4.17
C GLY A 78 6.47 -10.78 5.39
N ASP A 79 6.02 -11.96 5.82
CA ASP A 79 6.71 -12.76 6.82
C ASP A 79 7.96 -13.40 6.21
N THR A 80 9.13 -13.01 6.71
CA THR A 80 10.42 -13.59 6.33
C THR A 80 10.98 -14.52 7.41
N GLN A 81 10.27 -14.69 8.52
CA GLN A 81 10.68 -15.51 9.64
C GLN A 81 10.33 -16.98 9.36
N ALA A 82 11.34 -17.82 9.13
CA ALA A 82 11.13 -19.27 9.09
C ALA A 82 10.64 -19.76 10.48
N PRO A 83 9.71 -20.74 10.55
CA PRO A 83 9.36 -21.36 11.82
C PRO A 83 10.58 -22.07 12.42
N THR A 84 10.64 -22.13 13.76
CA THR A 84 11.71 -22.88 14.43
C THR A 84 11.53 -24.37 14.22
N ALA A 85 12.64 -25.11 14.10
CA ALA A 85 12.61 -26.57 14.06
C ALA A 85 11.93 -27.13 15.34
N PRO A 86 11.14 -28.21 15.24
CA PRO A 86 10.58 -28.87 16.42
C PRO A 86 11.70 -29.31 17.37
N SER A 87 11.58 -28.97 18.65
CA SER A 87 12.49 -29.42 19.70
C SER A 87 12.03 -30.75 20.31
N ALA A 88 12.87 -31.33 21.18
CA ALA A 88 12.53 -32.52 21.97
C ALA A 88 12.14 -33.76 21.13
N LEU A 89 12.83 -33.99 20.01
CA LEU A 89 12.74 -35.26 19.30
C LEU A 89 13.14 -36.41 20.22
N ALA A 90 12.19 -37.29 20.48
CA ALA A 90 12.41 -38.54 21.18
C ALA A 90 11.77 -39.68 20.40
N TYR A 91 12.18 -40.91 20.73
CA TYR A 91 11.56 -42.11 20.19
C TYR A 91 11.18 -43.08 21.30
N THR A 92 10.15 -43.88 21.04
CA THR A 92 9.77 -45.05 21.85
C THR A 92 9.65 -46.26 20.95
N GLU A 93 9.93 -47.46 21.47
CA GLU A 93 9.77 -48.71 20.74
C GLU A 93 8.65 -49.54 21.37
N PRO A 94 7.39 -49.43 20.88
CA PRO A 94 6.27 -50.18 21.45
C PRO A 94 6.36 -51.69 21.17
N SER A 95 7.11 -52.10 20.15
CA SER A 95 7.38 -53.50 19.80
C SER A 95 8.63 -53.61 18.92
N SER A 96 9.23 -54.81 18.86
CA SER A 96 10.41 -55.06 18.02
C SER A 96 10.14 -54.71 16.55
N GLY A 97 11.00 -53.88 15.98
CA GLY A 97 10.87 -53.40 14.60
C GLY A 97 9.94 -52.20 14.41
N SER A 98 9.36 -51.65 15.48
CA SER A 98 8.50 -50.46 15.44
C SER A 98 9.07 -49.33 16.29
N ILE A 99 9.27 -48.17 15.67
CA ILE A 99 9.68 -46.93 16.33
C ILE A 99 8.53 -45.93 16.24
N LYS A 100 8.17 -45.33 17.37
CA LYS A 100 7.27 -44.17 17.46
C LYS A 100 8.11 -42.94 17.79
N LEU A 101 7.98 -41.89 16.98
CA LEU A 101 8.60 -40.60 17.25
C LEU A 101 7.63 -39.72 18.05
N THR A 102 8.18 -38.95 18.99
CA THR A 102 7.45 -37.97 19.79
C THR A 102 8.22 -36.66 19.83
N TRP A 103 7.47 -35.56 19.91
CA TRP A 103 7.98 -34.19 20.03
C TRP A 103 7.29 -33.54 21.23
N GLY A 104 7.95 -32.59 21.90
CA GLY A 104 7.49 -31.94 23.14
C GLY A 104 7.64 -30.44 23.10
#